data_AF-A0A2P9H6J5-F1
#
_entry.id   AF-A0A2P9H6J5-F1
#
_cell.length_a   1.000
_cell.length_b   1.000
_cell.length_c   1.000
_cell.angle_alpha   90.00
_cell.angle_beta   90.00
_cell.angle_gamma   90.00
#
_symmetry.space_group_name_H-M   'P 1'
#
loop_
_entity.id
_entity.type
_entity.pdbx_description
1 polymer ?
#
loop_
_entity_poly.entity_id
_entity_poly.type
_entity_poly.pdbx_seq_one_letter_code
_entity_poly.pdbx_strand_id
1 'polypeptide(L)'
;MEEGGRAAGALTRASGMFKGHYGPAFAVKVLHKSPSLTACFVAVQQVDIGFFPLADFGIEKWRPNLAITGIIPVDPYYLPFTHSRIGSAAWFQELLRPQAVLLPAPGATRATSCAIE
;
A
#
# COMPACT_ATOMS: atom_id res chain seq x y z
N MET A 1 -15.29 -15.29 52.66
CA MET A 1 -14.84 -16.27 51.66
C MET A 1 -15.52 -15.89 50.36
N GLU A 2 -15.14 -14.81 49.69
CA GLU A 2 -13.81 -14.43 49.21
C GLU A 2 -13.24 -15.42 48.17
N GLU A 3 -12.58 -14.85 47.16
CA GLU A 3 -11.96 -15.43 45.96
C GLU A 3 -12.94 -15.69 44.80
N GLY A 4 -12.87 -15.02 43.65
CA GLY A 4 -11.69 -14.49 42.98
C GLY A 4 -11.52 -15.26 41.68
N GLY A 5 -12.01 -14.72 40.56
CA GLY A 5 -12.02 -15.44 39.28
C GLY A 5 -12.17 -14.55 38.06
N ARG A 6 -11.64 -13.32 38.13
CA ARG A 6 -11.46 -12.44 36.99
C ARG A 6 -10.27 -12.97 36.17
N ALA A 7 -10.50 -13.95 35.30
CA ALA A 7 -9.49 -14.45 34.38
C ALA A 7 -9.83 -14.07 32.94
N ALA A 8 -9.15 -13.00 32.48
CA ALA A 8 -8.74 -12.75 31.11
C ALA A 8 -9.78 -13.12 30.03
N GLY A 9 -10.62 -12.20 29.57
CA GLY A 9 -10.09 -11.01 28.91
C GLY A 9 -9.03 -11.41 27.88
N ALA A 10 -9.34 -12.38 27.01
CA ALA A 10 -8.60 -12.64 25.79
C ALA A 10 -8.69 -11.39 24.91
N LEU A 11 -7.87 -10.40 25.25
CA LEU A 11 -7.40 -9.37 24.35
C LEU A 11 -6.60 -10.12 23.28
N THR A 12 -7.31 -10.77 22.35
CA THR A 12 -6.80 -10.96 21.00
C THR A 12 -6.39 -9.57 20.59
N ARG A 13 -5.08 -9.30 20.68
CA ARG A 13 -4.49 -8.07 20.21
C ARG A 13 -4.93 -7.99 18.77
N ALA A 14 -5.98 -7.20 18.52
CA ALA A 14 -6.36 -6.77 17.20
C ALA A 14 -5.15 -5.97 16.75
N SER A 15 -4.16 -6.70 16.25
CA SER A 15 -2.93 -6.18 15.71
C SER A 15 -3.43 -5.46 14.48
N GLY A 16 -3.72 -4.16 14.63
CA GLY A 16 -4.43 -3.38 13.63
C GLY A 16 -3.82 -3.62 12.27
N MET A 17 -4.48 -4.46 11.47
CA MET A 17 -4.09 -4.72 10.10
C MET A 17 -4.56 -3.52 9.32
N PHE A 18 -3.61 -2.68 8.95
CA PHE A 18 -3.84 -1.61 8.00
C PHE A 18 -4.21 -2.24 6.65
N LYS A 19 -5.51 -2.27 6.36
CA LYS A 19 -6.07 -2.81 5.11
C LYS A 19 -6.26 -1.66 4.13
N GLY A 20 -5.18 -1.22 3.49
CA GLY A 20 -5.27 -0.13 2.50
C GLY A 20 -3.93 0.41 1.99
N HIS A 21 -3.31 -0.27 1.02
CA HIS A 21 -2.12 0.21 0.30
C HIS A 21 -2.26 1.60 -0.37
N TYR A 22 -3.47 2.09 -0.63
CA TYR A 22 -3.72 3.43 -1.19
C TYR A 22 -3.71 4.56 -0.15
N GLY A 23 -3.86 4.25 1.14
CA GLY A 23 -3.89 5.26 2.20
C GLY A 23 -2.63 6.16 2.24
N PRO A 24 -1.41 5.60 2.12
CA PRO A 24 -0.18 6.39 2.07
C PRO A 24 -0.11 7.30 0.83
N ALA A 25 -0.60 6.84 -0.33
CA ALA A 25 -0.62 7.64 -1.56
C ALA A 25 -1.47 8.91 -1.41
N PHE A 26 -2.63 8.82 -0.74
CA PHE A 26 -3.46 9.98 -0.43
C PHE A 26 -2.86 10.87 0.67
N ALA A 27 -2.25 10.27 1.69
CA ALA A 27 -1.56 11.02 2.74
C ALA A 27 -0.40 11.86 2.18
N VAL A 28 0.30 11.39 1.17
CA VAL A 28 1.37 12.15 0.51
C VAL A 28 0.82 13.34 -0.28
N LYS A 29 -0.42 13.28 -0.78
CA LYS A 29 -1.01 14.37 -1.56
C LYS A 29 -1.23 15.65 -0.76
N VAL A 30 -1.37 15.56 0.57
CA VAL A 30 -1.56 16.73 1.45
C VAL A 30 -0.27 17.55 1.64
N LEU A 31 0.89 17.01 1.22
CA LEU A 31 2.18 17.67 1.34
C LEU A 31 2.41 18.65 0.18
N HIS A 32 3.07 19.79 0.49
CA HIS A 32 3.53 20.75 -0.51
C HIS A 32 4.59 20.10 -1.40
N LYS A 33 4.46 20.25 -2.73
CA LYS A 33 5.25 19.53 -3.76
C LYS A 33 5.04 18.00 -3.80
N SER A 34 3.80 17.56 -3.59
CA SER A 34 3.46 16.14 -3.73
C SER A 34 3.57 15.63 -5.18
N PRO A 35 3.97 14.35 -5.38
CA PRO A 35 3.96 13.70 -6.69
C PRO A 35 2.55 13.69 -7.32
N SER A 36 2.49 13.49 -8.64
CA SER A 36 1.21 13.38 -9.35
C SER A 36 0.39 12.19 -8.87
N LEU A 37 -0.93 12.28 -8.99
CA LEU A 37 -1.82 11.16 -8.62
C LEU A 37 -1.49 9.89 -9.41
N THR A 38 -1.14 10.05 -10.69
CA THR A 38 -0.69 8.95 -11.55
C THR A 38 0.58 8.29 -11.02
N ALA A 39 1.58 9.07 -10.59
CA ALA A 39 2.80 8.52 -10.01
C ALA A 39 2.51 7.75 -8.71
N CYS A 40 1.64 8.31 -7.85
CA CYS A 40 1.15 7.62 -6.66
C CYS A 40 0.43 6.31 -6.98
N PHE A 41 -0.41 6.29 -8.02
CA PHE A 41 -1.12 5.09 -8.46
C PHE A 41 -0.13 4.00 -8.90
N VAL A 42 0.82 4.35 -9.77
CA VAL A 42 1.86 3.41 -10.22
C VAL A 42 2.70 2.89 -9.04
N ALA A 43 3.04 3.76 -8.08
CA ALA A 43 3.75 3.36 -6.87
C ALA A 43 3.00 2.33 -6.02
N VAL A 44 1.67 2.44 -5.93
CA VAL A 44 0.85 1.45 -5.22
C VAL A 44 0.79 0.13 -5.99
N GLN A 45 0.60 0.17 -7.31
CA GLN A 45 0.52 -1.04 -8.14
C GLN A 45 1.80 -1.90 -8.09
N GLN A 46 2.95 -1.31 -7.80
CA GLN A 46 4.21 -2.05 -7.66
C GLN A 46 4.16 -3.05 -6.50
N VAL A 47 3.41 -2.75 -5.43
CA VAL A 47 3.22 -3.66 -4.29
C VAL A 47 2.52 -4.94 -4.76
N ASP A 48 1.52 -4.80 -5.63
CA ASP A 48 0.78 -5.93 -6.21
C ASP A 48 1.66 -6.71 -7.18
N ILE A 49 2.46 -6.02 -8.01
CA ILE A 49 3.41 -6.65 -8.93
C ILE A 49 4.48 -7.42 -8.15
N GLY A 50 4.99 -6.84 -7.06
CA GLY A 50 6.01 -7.45 -6.20
C GLY A 50 5.49 -8.63 -5.38
N PHE A 51 4.19 -8.66 -5.08
CA PHE A 51 3.55 -9.78 -4.38
C PHE A 51 3.63 -11.07 -5.20
N PHE A 52 3.39 -11.04 -6.51
CA PHE A 52 3.41 -12.25 -7.34
C PHE A 52 4.72 -13.05 -7.28
N PRO A 53 5.92 -12.47 -7.52
CA PRO A 53 7.17 -13.23 -7.42
C PRO A 53 7.45 -13.66 -5.98
N LEU A 54 7.17 -12.83 -4.97
CA LEU A 54 7.36 -13.21 -3.57
C LEU A 54 6.46 -14.39 -3.17
N ALA A 55 5.24 -14.44 -3.71
CA ALA A 55 4.33 -15.55 -3.55
C ALA A 55 4.81 -16.81 -4.28
N ASP A 56 5.33 -16.66 -5.49
CA ASP A 56 5.86 -17.77 -6.30
C ASP A 56 7.08 -18.44 -5.64
N PHE A 57 7.96 -17.63 -5.03
CA PHE A 57 9.08 -18.13 -4.21
C PHE A 57 8.66 -18.62 -2.81
N GLY A 58 7.38 -18.56 -2.45
CA GLY A 58 6.86 -18.99 -1.15
C GLY A 58 7.29 -18.11 0.04
N ILE A 59 7.86 -16.93 -0.24
CA ILE A 59 8.25 -15.93 0.77
C ILE A 59 6.99 -15.29 1.35
N GLU A 60 6.01 -15.00 0.50
CA GLU A 60 4.69 -14.54 0.89
C GLU A 60 3.65 -15.64 0.62
N LYS A 61 2.68 -15.80 1.51
CA LYS A 61 1.78 -16.96 1.49
C LYS A 61 0.32 -16.55 1.48
N TRP A 62 -0.40 -17.19 0.58
CA TRP A 62 -1.84 -17.06 0.39
C TRP A 62 -2.44 -18.43 0.13
N ARG A 63 -3.76 -18.55 0.27
CA ARG A 63 -4.51 -19.75 -0.11
C ARG A 63 -5.90 -19.38 -0.64
N PRO A 64 -6.48 -20.13 -1.57
CA PRO A 64 -7.90 -20.03 -1.86
C PRO A 64 -8.72 -20.39 -0.62
N ASN A 65 -9.74 -19.59 -0.29
CA ASN A 65 -10.63 -19.84 0.84
C ASN A 65 -12.05 -19.40 0.49
N LEU A 66 -12.88 -20.38 0.16
CA LEU A 66 -14.29 -20.16 -0.23
C LEU A 66 -15.19 -19.77 0.95
N ALA A 67 -14.71 -19.87 2.19
CA ALA A 67 -15.43 -19.37 3.36
C ALA A 67 -15.33 -17.84 3.50
N ILE A 68 -14.41 -17.18 2.77
CA ILE A 68 -14.26 -15.73 2.77
C ILE A 68 -15.21 -15.14 1.71
N THR A 69 -16.02 -14.17 2.13
CA THR A 69 -16.89 -13.40 1.22
C THR A 69 -16.09 -12.28 0.57
N GLY A 70 -16.23 -12.13 -0.75
CA GLY A 70 -15.54 -11.08 -1.49
C GLY A 70 -15.47 -11.37 -2.99
N ILE A 71 -14.99 -10.38 -3.74
CA ILE A 71 -14.79 -10.50 -5.20
C ILE A 71 -13.73 -11.56 -5.51
N ILE A 72 -12.76 -11.75 -4.61
CA ILE A 72 -11.69 -12.72 -4.73
C ILE A 72 -11.65 -13.53 -3.43
N PRO A 73 -12.12 -14.79 -3.40
CA PRO A 73 -12.16 -15.63 -2.20
C PRO A 73 -10.77 -16.20 -1.88
N VAL A 74 -9.84 -15.32 -1.51
CA VAL A 74 -8.46 -15.65 -1.15
C VAL A 74 -8.16 -15.20 0.27
N ASP A 75 -7.36 -16.01 0.96
CA ASP A 75 -6.89 -15.79 2.31
C ASP A 75 -5.38 -15.52 2.32
N PRO A 76 -4.98 -14.25 2.29
CA PRO A 76 -3.60 -13.84 2.45
C PRO A 76 -3.20 -13.85 3.94
N TYR A 77 -2.59 -14.94 4.39
CA TYR A 77 -2.27 -15.13 5.81
C TYR A 77 -0.83 -14.75 6.19
N TYR A 78 0.08 -14.57 5.23
CA TYR A 78 1.47 -14.18 5.51
C TYR A 78 2.03 -13.27 4.41
N LEU A 79 1.89 -11.95 4.56
CA LEU A 79 2.35 -10.94 3.60
C LEU A 79 3.17 -9.80 4.27
N PRO A 80 4.31 -10.11 4.93
CA PRO A 80 5.06 -9.10 5.67
C PRO A 80 5.79 -8.07 4.79
N PHE A 81 6.08 -8.37 3.52
CA PHE A 81 6.93 -7.54 2.68
C PHE A 81 6.12 -6.59 1.78
N THR A 82 4.96 -7.01 1.31
CA THR A 82 4.14 -6.22 0.39
C THR A 82 2.95 -5.57 1.09
N HIS A 83 2.21 -6.33 1.91
CA HIS A 83 0.94 -5.88 2.51
C HIS A 83 1.03 -5.57 4.01
N SER A 84 2.25 -5.48 4.56
CA SER A 84 2.45 -4.91 5.89
C SER A 84 2.63 -3.39 5.82
N ARG A 85 2.27 -2.67 6.89
CA ARG A 85 2.45 -1.20 6.97
C ARG A 85 3.88 -0.76 6.65
N ILE A 86 4.86 -1.50 7.15
CA ILE A 86 6.29 -1.20 6.98
C ILE A 86 6.73 -1.60 5.57
N GLY A 87 6.32 -2.77 5.11
CA GLY A 87 6.59 -3.27 3.76
C GLY A 87 6.06 -2.32 2.69
N SER A 88 4.77 -1.98 2.73
CA SER A 88 4.16 -1.05 1.76
C SER A 88 4.83 0.33 1.76
N ALA A 89 5.28 0.83 2.92
CA ALA A 89 6.01 2.08 3.00
C ALA A 89 7.39 2.01 2.34
N ALA A 90 8.11 0.90 2.49
CA ALA A 90 9.41 0.68 1.85
C ALA A 90 9.27 0.62 0.32
N TRP A 91 8.30 -0.13 -0.20
CA TRP A 91 8.02 -0.19 -1.65
C TRP A 91 7.66 1.17 -2.25
N PHE A 92 6.90 1.98 -1.52
CA PHE A 92 6.56 3.34 -1.94
C PHE A 92 7.79 4.25 -2.05
N GLN A 93 8.72 4.17 -1.09
CA GLN A 93 9.95 4.98 -1.07
C GLN A 93 10.90 4.64 -2.21
N GLU A 94 11.08 3.35 -2.51
CA GLU A 94 12.00 2.92 -3.56
C GLU A 94 11.55 3.37 -4.95
N LEU A 95 10.25 3.59 -5.18
CA LEU A 95 9.71 3.93 -6.50
C LEU A 95 9.47 5.42 -6.75
N LEU A 96 9.25 6.23 -5.71
CA LEU A 96 9.27 7.70 -5.87
C LEU A 96 10.62 8.18 -6.41
N ARG A 97 11.71 7.49 -6.07
CA ARG A 97 13.08 7.84 -6.46
C ARG A 97 13.31 7.77 -7.99
N PRO A 98 12.96 6.70 -8.72
CA PRO A 98 13.08 6.64 -10.18
C PRO A 98 11.97 7.36 -10.94
N GLN A 99 10.73 7.47 -10.42
CA GLN A 99 9.65 8.15 -11.15
C GLN A 99 9.84 9.67 -11.25
N ALA A 100 10.48 10.29 -10.25
CA ALA A 100 10.94 11.67 -10.34
C ALA A 100 11.93 11.90 -11.50
N VAL A 101 12.58 10.83 -11.99
CA VAL A 101 13.54 10.86 -13.10
C VAL A 101 12.87 10.62 -14.44
N LEU A 102 11.87 9.72 -14.52
CA LEU A 102 11.27 9.29 -15.78
C LEU A 102 10.01 10.07 -16.18
N LEU A 103 9.21 10.51 -15.21
CA LEU A 103 7.98 11.25 -15.47
C LEU A 103 8.19 12.69 -15.01
N PRO A 104 8.49 13.64 -15.93
CA PRO A 104 8.48 15.04 -15.57
C PRO A 104 7.10 15.38 -15.00
N ALA A 105 7.08 16.15 -13.92
CA ALA A 105 5.86 16.53 -13.24
C ALA A 105 4.81 17.02 -14.26
N PRO A 106 3.58 16.47 -14.28
CA PRO A 106 2.53 17.01 -15.11
C PRO A 106 2.22 18.42 -14.57
N GLY A 107 2.65 19.42 -15.35
CA GLY A 107 2.71 20.81 -14.93
C GLY A 107 3.64 21.69 -15.77
N ALA A 108 4.54 21.08 -16.57
CA ALA A 108 5.25 21.80 -17.62
C ALA A 108 4.46 21.82 -18.94
N THR A 109 3.15 22.10 -18.89
CA THR A 109 2.49 22.62 -20.09
C THR A 109 3.03 24.03 -20.27
N ARG A 110 3.92 24.19 -21.26
CA ARG A 110 4.39 25.49 -21.72
C ARG A 110 3.23 26.47 -21.73
N ALA A 111 3.36 27.56 -20.98
CA ALA A 111 2.84 28.84 -21.43
C ALA A 111 3.47 29.12 -22.81
N THR A 112 2.82 28.64 -23.87
CA THR A 112 3.21 28.99 -25.23
C THR A 112 2.35 30.18 -25.62
N SER A 113 3.04 31.29 -25.87
CA SER A 113 2.56 32.52 -26.51
C SER A 113 1.50 33.35 -25.78
N CYS A 114 2.00 34.36 -25.07
CA CYS A 114 1.61 35.72 -25.45
C CYS A 114 2.22 36.02 -26.84
N ALA A 115 1.51 36.76 -27.70
CA ALA A 115 1.84 37.20 -29.06
C ALA A 115 1.69 36.14 -30.17
N ILE A 116 0.60 36.21 -30.95
CA ILE A 116 0.52 36.71 -32.34
C ILE A 116 -0.92 37.22 -32.56
N GLU A 117 -1.02 38.50 -32.93
CA GLU A 117 -2.15 39.29 -33.49
C GLU A 117 -3.54 39.29 -32.82
#